data_AF-A0AAN8HQ07-F1
#
_entry.id   AF-A0AAN8HQ07-F1
#
_cell.length_a   1.000
_cell.length_b   1.000
_cell.length_c   1.000
_cell.angle_alpha   90.00
_cell.angle_beta   90.00
_cell.angle_gamma   90.00
#
_symmetry.space_group_name_H-M   'P 1'
#
loop_
_entity.id
_entity.type
_entity.pdbx_description
1 polymer ?
#
loop_
_entity_poly.entity_id
_entity_poly.type
_entity_poly.pdbx_seq_one_letter_code
_entity_poly.pdbx_strand_id
1 'polypeptide(L)'
;MSQPRPDEFQPPPECPVFEPSWEEFRDPYSFINKIRPIAERTGICKVRPPPGWQPPFACDVDRLHFVPRIQRLNELEAQTRVKLNFLDQIAKFWDLQGCALKIPHVERKILDLYKLNKLVAEDGGFDLVCTERRWTKIAMTMGFAPGKAVGSHLRVHYEKILYPYNLFQSGAHLLVRSRNNTHIYITLISRGASRQH
;
A
#
# COMPACT_ATOMS: atom_id res chain seq x y z
N MET A 1 7.94 35.91 -10.12
CA MET A 1 8.31 34.99 -9.03
C MET A 1 7.37 33.81 -9.10
N SER A 2 7.85 32.65 -9.56
CA SER A 2 7.10 31.40 -9.66
C SER A 2 6.89 30.81 -8.26
N GLN A 3 5.65 30.54 -7.88
CA GLN A 3 5.37 29.85 -6.62
C GLN A 3 5.92 28.41 -6.66
N PRO A 4 6.48 27.90 -5.55
CA PRO A 4 6.94 26.51 -5.47
C PRO A 4 5.76 25.55 -5.67
N ARG A 5 6.02 24.44 -6.36
CA ARG A 5 4.98 23.43 -6.60
C ARG A 5 4.67 22.75 -5.26
N PRO A 6 3.40 22.41 -4.97
CA PRO A 6 3.03 21.73 -3.72
C PRO A 6 3.77 20.41 -3.47
N ASP A 7 4.27 19.78 -4.54
CA ASP A 7 4.94 18.47 -4.52
C ASP A 7 6.49 18.56 -4.55
N GLU A 8 7.06 19.73 -4.28
CA GLU A 8 8.52 19.91 -4.27
C GLU A 8 9.15 19.39 -2.98
N PHE A 9 10.15 18.51 -3.09
CA PHE A 9 10.81 17.89 -1.94
C PHE A 9 11.47 18.95 -1.05
N GLN A 10 11.11 18.94 0.24
CA GLN A 10 11.76 19.76 1.26
C GLN A 10 12.71 18.88 2.08
N PRO A 11 14.03 19.12 2.03
CA PRO A 11 14.98 18.34 2.81
C PRO A 11 14.69 18.46 4.32
N PRO A 12 14.62 17.35 5.06
CA PRO A 12 14.52 17.39 6.51
C PRO A 12 15.81 17.95 7.14
N PRO A 13 15.75 18.44 8.39
CA PRO A 13 16.95 18.87 9.12
C PRO A 13 17.94 17.72 9.31
N GLU A 14 19.24 18.06 9.33
CA GLU A 14 20.29 17.06 9.55
C GLU A 14 20.29 16.51 10.98
N CYS A 15 20.70 15.24 11.12
CA CYS A 15 20.89 14.60 12.42
C CYS A 15 22.19 15.06 13.10
N PRO A 16 22.30 14.98 14.44
CA PRO A 16 23.52 15.34 15.16
C PRO A 16 24.70 14.46 14.74
N VAL A 17 25.88 15.09 14.65
CA VAL A 17 27.16 14.46 14.33
C VAL A 17 28.06 14.50 15.56
N PHE A 18 28.67 13.37 15.90
CA PHE A 18 29.61 13.25 17.01
C PHE A 18 30.99 12.77 16.52
N GLU A 19 32.04 13.38 17.06
CA GLU A 19 33.43 13.09 16.73
C GLU A 19 34.18 12.70 18.02
N PRO A 20 34.14 11.42 18.44
CA PRO A 20 34.82 10.97 19.66
C PRO A 20 36.32 11.19 19.61
N SER A 21 36.92 11.42 20.78
CA SER A 21 38.37 11.29 20.95
C SER A 21 38.81 9.82 20.86
N TRP A 22 40.12 9.57 20.74
CA TRP A 22 40.67 8.22 20.81
C TRP A 22 40.38 7.50 22.13
N GLU A 23 40.19 8.23 23.23
CA GLU A 23 39.84 7.65 24.53
C GLU A 23 38.38 7.22 24.56
N GLU A 24 37.50 8.06 24.04
CA GLU A 24 36.06 7.77 23.97
C GLU A 24 35.76 6.67 22.94
N PHE A 25 36.52 6.62 21.85
CA PHE A 25 36.36 5.62 20.81
C PHE A 25 36.80 4.21 21.24
N ARG A 26 37.58 4.09 22.34
CA ARG A 26 37.99 2.79 22.89
C ARG A 26 36.82 1.99 23.47
N ASP A 27 35.81 2.66 24.02
CA ASP A 27 34.59 2.03 24.55
C ASP A 27 33.33 2.60 23.86
N PRO A 28 32.88 1.95 22.77
CA PRO A 28 31.70 2.39 22.03
C PRO A 28 30.41 2.44 22.87
N TYR A 29 30.23 1.54 23.85
CA TYR A 29 29.00 1.50 24.64
C TYR A 29 28.92 2.69 25.60
N SER A 30 30.03 3.01 26.26
CA SER A 30 30.14 4.19 27.11
C SER A 30 29.92 5.48 26.30
N PHE A 31 30.51 5.56 25.10
CA PHE A 31 30.29 6.70 24.22
C PHE A 31 28.84 6.82 23.74
N ILE A 32 28.19 5.72 23.34
CA ILE A 32 26.77 5.70 22.95
C ILE A 32 25.89 6.17 24.11
N ASN A 33 26.15 5.70 25.34
CA ASN A 33 25.39 6.12 26.52
C ASN A 33 25.59 7.61 26.83
N LYS A 34 26.80 8.14 26.61
CA LYS A 34 27.09 9.58 26.75
C LYS A 34 26.26 10.44 25.77
N ILE A 35 26.14 10.02 24.51
CA ILE A 35 25.41 10.79 23.47
C ILE A 35 23.90 10.52 23.44
N ARG A 36 23.42 9.45 24.09
CA ARG A 36 22.01 9.03 24.12
C ARG A 36 21.02 10.17 24.41
N PRO A 37 21.20 11.03 25.43
CA PRO A 37 20.22 12.08 25.76
C PRO A 37 19.97 13.10 24.63
N ILE A 38 20.91 13.20 23.69
CA ILE A 38 20.84 14.09 22.51
C ILE A 38 20.33 13.30 21.30
N ALA A 39 20.94 12.16 21.00
CA ALA A 39 20.64 11.35 19.81
C ALA A 39 19.25 10.71 19.86
N GLU A 40 18.73 10.39 21.05
CA GLU A 40 17.41 9.80 21.22
C GLU A 40 16.29 10.74 20.74
N ARG A 41 16.49 12.06 20.86
CA ARG A 41 15.51 13.06 20.40
C ARG A 41 15.33 13.06 18.89
N THR A 42 16.37 12.68 18.14
CA THR A 42 16.34 12.64 16.67
C THR A 42 16.14 11.24 16.12
N GLY A 43 16.17 10.20 16.97
CA GLY A 43 16.05 8.78 16.59
C GLY A 43 17.28 8.22 15.85
N ILE A 44 18.06 9.07 15.18
CA ILE A 44 19.32 8.74 14.50
C ILE A 44 20.41 9.77 14.83
N CYS A 45 21.66 9.33 14.77
CA CYS A 45 22.84 10.19 14.83
C CYS A 45 23.97 9.62 13.96
N LYS A 46 24.94 10.46 13.62
CA LYS A 46 26.13 10.07 12.86
C LYS A 46 27.37 10.16 13.74
N VAL A 47 28.17 9.10 13.80
CA VAL A 47 29.47 9.09 14.50
C VAL A 47 30.58 9.06 13.46
N ARG A 48 31.49 10.02 13.51
CA ARG A 48 32.70 10.03 12.69
C ARG A 48 33.87 9.55 13.55
N PRO A 49 34.54 8.44 13.19
CA PRO A 49 35.64 7.92 13.98
C PRO A 49 36.82 8.93 14.04
N PRO A 50 37.73 8.80 15.02
CA PRO A 50 38.90 9.66 15.15
C PRO A 50 39.75 9.72 13.88
N PRO A 51 40.40 10.86 13.58
CA PRO A 51 41.32 10.96 12.45
C PRO A 51 42.44 9.92 12.54
N GLY A 52 42.63 9.15 11.47
CA GLY A 52 43.62 8.07 11.40
C GLY A 52 43.06 6.66 11.64
N TRP A 53 41.83 6.53 12.12
CA TRP A 53 41.15 5.22 12.14
C TRP A 53 40.67 4.86 10.74
N GLN A 54 41.40 3.96 10.07
CA GLN A 54 41.10 3.49 8.72
C GLN A 54 41.27 1.97 8.68
N PRO A 55 40.22 1.20 9.02
CA PRO A 55 40.30 -0.25 8.94
C PRO A 55 40.45 -0.68 7.47
N PRO A 56 41.30 -1.69 7.17
CA PRO A 56 41.40 -2.23 5.83
C PRO A 56 40.07 -2.90 5.44
N PHE A 57 39.69 -2.77 4.18
CA PHE A 57 38.53 -3.50 3.66
C PHE A 57 38.90 -4.98 3.52
N ALA A 58 38.20 -5.85 4.25
CA ALA A 58 38.55 -7.27 4.32
C ALA A 58 38.04 -8.10 3.14
N CYS A 59 37.16 -7.54 2.29
CA CYS A 59 36.57 -8.28 1.18
C CYS A 59 37.35 -8.02 -0.12
N ASP A 60 37.66 -9.10 -0.83
CA ASP A 60 38.19 -9.03 -2.19
C ASP A 60 37.07 -8.67 -3.16
N VAL A 61 37.15 -7.48 -3.74
CA VAL A 61 36.12 -6.93 -4.63
C VAL A 61 36.02 -7.71 -5.93
N ASP A 62 37.13 -8.25 -6.44
CA ASP A 62 37.17 -8.96 -7.74
C ASP A 62 36.53 -10.36 -7.64
N ARG A 63 36.46 -10.90 -6.42
CA ARG A 63 35.86 -12.22 -6.14
C ARG A 63 34.44 -12.14 -5.59
N LEU A 64 33.99 -10.95 -5.15
CA LEU A 64 32.69 -10.77 -4.52
C LEU A 64 31.56 -10.77 -5.56
N HIS A 65 30.86 -11.89 -5.67
CA HIS A 65 29.65 -12.02 -6.48
C HIS A 65 28.43 -12.09 -5.57
N PHE A 66 27.46 -11.20 -5.81
CA PHE A 66 26.15 -11.25 -5.17
C PHE A 66 25.06 -11.02 -6.20
N VAL A 67 23.89 -11.62 -5.98
CA VAL A 67 22.74 -11.39 -6.84
C VAL A 67 22.09 -10.05 -6.44
N PRO A 68 22.06 -9.05 -7.33
CA PRO A 68 21.43 -7.77 -7.02
C PRO A 68 19.91 -7.92 -6.94
N ARG A 69 19.27 -7.05 -6.15
CA ARG A 69 17.81 -6.91 -6.12
C ARG A 69 17.39 -5.70 -6.94
N ILE A 70 16.40 -5.89 -7.82
CA ILE A 70 15.79 -4.78 -8.57
C ILE A 70 14.78 -4.08 -7.66
N GLN A 71 14.94 -2.77 -7.46
CA GLN A 71 14.02 -1.95 -6.69
C GLN A 71 13.29 -0.96 -7.61
N ARG A 72 11.98 -1.13 -7.77
CA ARG A 72 11.14 -0.22 -8.57
C ARG A 72 10.60 0.88 -7.67
N LEU A 73 11.10 2.11 -7.83
CA LEU A 73 10.77 3.24 -6.95
C LEU A 73 9.26 3.55 -6.90
N ASN A 74 8.58 3.39 -8.03
CA ASN A 74 7.11 3.56 -8.14
C ASN A 74 6.31 2.55 -7.29
N GLU A 75 6.93 1.44 -6.88
CA GLU A 75 6.31 0.36 -6.11
C GLU A 75 6.75 0.39 -4.62
N LEU A 76 7.61 1.33 -4.21
CA LEU A 76 8.31 1.32 -2.91
C LEU A 76 7.57 2.03 -1.77
N GLU A 77 6.58 2.87 -2.08
CA GLU A 77 5.80 3.54 -1.04
C GLU A 77 5.04 2.51 -0.18
N ALA A 78 5.05 2.67 1.15
CA ALA A 78 4.36 1.73 2.05
C ALA A 78 2.86 1.61 1.74
N GLN A 79 2.25 2.71 1.26
CA GLN A 79 0.87 2.70 0.74
C GLN A 79 0.72 1.80 -0.49
N THR A 80 1.74 1.77 -1.36
CA THR A 80 1.80 0.92 -2.55
C THR A 80 1.94 -0.55 -2.19
N ARG A 81 2.69 -0.92 -1.14
CA ARG A 81 2.79 -2.34 -0.71
C ARG A 81 1.45 -2.90 -0.21
N VAL A 82 0.71 -2.15 0.61
CA VAL A 82 -0.63 -2.58 1.06
C VAL A 82 -1.59 -2.67 -0.11
N LYS A 83 -1.53 -1.69 -1.03
CA LYS A 83 -2.32 -1.70 -2.26
C LYS A 83 -1.98 -2.89 -3.18
N LEU A 84 -0.71 -3.22 -3.36
CA LEU A 84 -0.27 -4.37 -4.16
C LEU A 84 -0.73 -5.69 -3.53
N ASN A 85 -0.60 -5.85 -2.22
CA ASN A 85 -1.10 -7.03 -1.51
C ASN A 85 -2.63 -7.18 -1.68
N PHE A 86 -3.37 -6.08 -1.58
CA PHE A 86 -4.82 -6.09 -1.81
C PHE A 86 -5.16 -6.53 -3.24
N LEU A 87 -4.47 -5.95 -4.24
CA LEU A 87 -4.67 -6.30 -5.66
C LEU A 87 -4.31 -7.75 -5.96
N ASP A 88 -3.27 -8.29 -5.32
CA ASP A 88 -2.89 -9.71 -5.43
C ASP A 88 -3.96 -10.64 -4.83
N GLN A 89 -4.50 -10.31 -3.65
CA GLN A 89 -5.56 -11.12 -3.02
C GLN A 89 -6.85 -11.15 -3.85
N ILE A 90 -7.30 -9.99 -4.35
CA ILE A 90 -8.51 -9.95 -5.18
C ILE A 90 -8.28 -10.58 -6.55
N ALA A 91 -7.08 -10.47 -7.13
CA ALA A 91 -6.74 -11.18 -8.37
C ALA A 91 -6.81 -12.71 -8.17
N LYS A 92 -6.23 -13.23 -7.09
CA LYS A 92 -6.32 -14.65 -6.72
C LYS A 92 -7.76 -15.11 -6.49
N PHE A 93 -8.58 -14.28 -5.84
CA PHE A 93 -10.00 -14.57 -5.65
C PHE A 93 -10.70 -14.77 -7.01
N TRP A 94 -10.51 -13.85 -7.96
CA TRP A 94 -11.15 -13.96 -9.27
C TRP A 94 -10.62 -15.15 -10.08
N ASP A 95 -9.31 -15.42 -9.99
CA ASP A 95 -8.68 -16.58 -10.63
C ASP A 95 -9.27 -17.91 -10.12
N LEU A 96 -9.51 -18.02 -8.81
CA LEU A 96 -10.22 -19.16 -8.21
C LEU A 96 -11.68 -19.30 -8.68
N GLN A 97 -12.33 -18.21 -9.09
CA GLN A 97 -13.66 -18.24 -9.71
C GLN A 97 -13.62 -18.52 -11.22
N GLY A 98 -12.44 -18.74 -11.80
CA GLY A 98 -12.24 -18.97 -13.24
C GLY A 98 -12.35 -17.70 -14.09
N CYS A 99 -12.22 -16.51 -13.49
CA CYS A 99 -12.30 -15.22 -14.17
C CYS A 99 -11.01 -14.42 -13.96
N ALA A 100 -10.40 -13.89 -15.01
CA ALA A 100 -9.28 -12.95 -14.83
C ALA A 100 -9.78 -11.59 -14.32
N LEU A 101 -9.17 -11.05 -13.26
CA LEU A 101 -9.47 -9.70 -12.77
C LEU A 101 -9.15 -8.66 -13.87
N LYS A 102 -10.17 -7.93 -14.31
CA LYS A 102 -10.02 -6.83 -15.27
C LYS A 102 -10.31 -5.50 -14.58
N ILE A 103 -9.28 -4.67 -14.41
CA ILE A 103 -9.42 -3.35 -13.80
C ILE A 103 -10.01 -2.37 -14.85
N PRO A 104 -11.19 -1.78 -14.60
CA PRO A 104 -11.83 -0.88 -15.54
C PRO A 104 -11.13 0.49 -15.58
N HIS A 105 -11.33 1.19 -16.69
CA HIS A 105 -10.93 2.59 -16.81
C HIS A 105 -12.14 3.50 -16.55
N VAL A 106 -11.94 4.54 -15.74
CA VAL A 106 -12.93 5.57 -15.45
C VAL A 106 -12.29 6.92 -15.78
N GLU A 107 -12.92 7.71 -16.65
CA GLU A 107 -12.38 9.01 -17.11
C GLU A 107 -10.93 8.92 -17.64
N ARG A 108 -10.64 7.89 -18.45
CA ARG A 108 -9.30 7.60 -19.02
C ARG A 108 -8.21 7.29 -17.98
N LYS A 109 -8.57 7.09 -16.72
CA LYS A 109 -7.66 6.64 -15.65
C LYS A 109 -8.01 5.21 -15.23
N ILE A 110 -6.99 4.42 -14.91
CA ILE A 110 -7.19 3.09 -14.31
C ILE A 110 -7.86 3.28 -12.95
N LEU A 111 -8.93 2.53 -12.68
CA LEU A 111 -9.64 2.61 -11.41
C LEU A 111 -8.79 2.05 -10.26
N ASP A 112 -8.53 2.88 -9.24
CA ASP A 112 -7.86 2.43 -8.02
C ASP A 112 -8.83 1.66 -7.12
N LEU A 113 -8.84 0.33 -7.28
CA LEU A 113 -9.71 -0.57 -6.52
C LEU A 113 -9.44 -0.52 -5.00
N TYR A 114 -8.18 -0.35 -4.58
CA TYR A 114 -7.83 -0.28 -3.17
C TYR A 114 -8.37 1.00 -2.53
N LYS A 115 -8.13 2.15 -3.18
CA LYS A 115 -8.64 3.44 -2.70
C LYS A 115 -10.17 3.46 -2.68
N LEU A 116 -10.81 2.90 -3.71
CA LEU A 116 -12.26 2.77 -3.77
C LEU A 116 -12.79 1.89 -2.62
N ASN A 117 -12.19 0.72 -2.39
CA ASN A 117 -12.61 -0.18 -1.33
C ASN A 117 -12.48 0.46 0.06
N LYS A 118 -11.34 1.12 0.30
CA LYS A 118 -11.07 1.83 1.56
C LYS A 118 -12.09 2.93 1.83
N LEU A 119 -12.37 3.80 0.85
CA LEU A 119 -13.33 4.90 1.00
C LEU A 119 -14.75 4.39 1.26
N VAL A 120 -15.17 3.32 0.58
CA VAL A 120 -16.50 2.73 0.82
C VAL A 120 -16.57 2.09 2.21
N ALA A 121 -15.50 1.43 2.67
CA ALA A 121 -15.44 0.88 4.02
C ALA A 121 -15.49 1.98 5.11
N GLU A 122 -14.77 3.09 4.91
CA GLU A 122 -14.79 4.26 5.80
C GLU A 122 -16.18 4.93 5.86
N ASP A 123 -16.91 4.96 4.74
CA ASP A 123 -18.30 5.46 4.69
C ASP A 123 -19.35 4.39 5.10
N GLY A 124 -18.94 3.30 5.77
CA GLY A 124 -19.84 2.31 6.39
C GLY A 124 -20.29 1.16 5.49
N GLY A 125 -19.60 0.92 4.38
CA GLY A 125 -19.83 -0.21 3.48
C GLY A 125 -20.75 0.10 2.30
N PHE A 126 -20.87 -0.86 1.39
CA PHE A 126 -21.57 -0.68 0.11
C PHE A 126 -23.04 -0.29 0.28
N ASP A 127 -23.76 -0.94 1.19
CA ASP A 127 -25.20 -0.73 1.39
C ASP A 127 -25.50 0.66 1.95
N LEU A 128 -24.69 1.14 2.90
CA LEU A 128 -24.86 2.48 3.48
C LEU A 128 -24.55 3.56 2.44
N VAL A 129 -23.44 3.42 1.71
CA VAL A 129 -23.06 4.34 0.63
C VAL A 129 -24.14 4.41 -0.46
N CYS A 130 -24.80 3.30 -0.77
CA CYS A 130 -25.91 3.27 -1.72
C CYS A 130 -27.15 3.99 -1.19
N THR A 131 -27.57 3.69 0.04
CA THR A 131 -28.74 4.31 0.69
C THR A 131 -28.58 5.82 0.81
N GLU A 132 -27.39 6.26 1.22
CA GLU A 132 -27.08 7.67 1.45
C GLU A 132 -26.59 8.43 0.21
N ARG A 133 -26.57 7.79 -0.97
CA ARG A 133 -26.13 8.38 -2.24
C ARG A 133 -24.73 9.04 -2.18
N ARG A 134 -23.81 8.47 -1.39
CA ARG A 134 -22.46 9.03 -1.14
C ARG A 134 -21.46 8.78 -2.29
N TRP A 135 -21.84 8.05 -3.33
CA TRP A 135 -20.97 7.74 -4.48
C TRP A 135 -20.34 8.95 -5.16
N THR A 136 -21.07 10.07 -5.25
CA THR A 136 -20.54 11.31 -5.83
C THR A 136 -19.44 11.92 -4.96
N LYS A 137 -19.58 11.86 -3.63
CA LYS A 137 -18.57 12.30 -2.66
C LYS A 137 -17.30 11.46 -2.81
N ILE A 138 -17.46 10.13 -2.86
CA ILE A 138 -16.34 9.19 -3.07
C ILE A 138 -15.62 9.48 -4.40
N ALA A 139 -16.37 9.74 -5.48
CA ALA A 139 -15.78 10.10 -6.77
C ALA A 139 -14.92 11.37 -6.69
N MET A 140 -15.39 12.41 -5.99
CA MET A 140 -14.64 13.64 -5.77
C MET A 140 -13.37 13.39 -4.94
N THR A 141 -13.45 12.61 -3.87
CA THR A 141 -12.28 12.23 -3.03
C THR A 141 -11.27 11.37 -3.79
N MET A 142 -11.72 10.59 -4.77
CA MET A 142 -10.85 9.85 -5.69
C MET A 142 -10.18 10.76 -6.74
N GLY A 143 -10.54 12.04 -6.84
CA GLY A 143 -9.97 13.01 -7.77
C GLY A 143 -10.65 13.02 -9.13
N PHE A 144 -11.89 12.54 -9.23
CA PHE A 144 -12.72 12.68 -10.43
C PHE A 144 -13.48 14.02 -10.43
N ALA A 145 -13.66 14.60 -11.61
CA ALA A 145 -14.38 15.87 -11.76
C ALA A 145 -15.88 15.70 -11.44
N PRO A 146 -16.51 16.71 -10.78
CA PRO A 146 -17.95 16.70 -10.53
C PRO A 146 -18.75 16.83 -11.84
N GLY A 147 -19.98 16.29 -11.86
CA GLY A 147 -20.95 16.50 -12.94
C GLY A 147 -20.96 15.46 -14.07
N LYS A 148 -19.94 14.62 -14.19
CA LYS A 148 -20.01 13.40 -15.01
C LYS A 148 -20.57 12.28 -14.15
N ALA A 149 -21.36 11.35 -14.70
CA ALA A 149 -22.03 10.25 -13.98
C ALA A 149 -21.07 9.19 -13.36
N VAL A 150 -19.87 9.62 -12.97
CA VAL A 150 -18.78 8.83 -12.40
C VAL A 150 -19.21 8.11 -11.14
N GLY A 151 -19.99 8.74 -10.25
CA GLY A 151 -20.50 8.08 -9.04
C GLY A 151 -21.29 6.81 -9.37
N SER A 152 -22.16 6.87 -10.39
CA SER A 152 -22.91 5.71 -10.87
C SER A 152 -22.00 4.64 -11.48
N HIS A 153 -20.98 5.03 -12.25
CA HIS A 153 -19.99 4.10 -12.80
C HIS A 153 -19.18 3.41 -11.69
N LEU A 154 -18.73 4.15 -10.68
CA LEU A 154 -18.02 3.60 -9.52
C LEU A 154 -18.88 2.57 -8.79
N ARG A 155 -20.17 2.87 -8.57
CA ARG A 155 -21.11 1.91 -7.96
C ARG A 155 -21.17 0.61 -8.76
N VAL A 156 -21.38 0.68 -10.07
CA VAL A 156 -21.47 -0.49 -10.95
C VAL A 156 -20.17 -1.31 -10.95
N HIS A 157 -19.01 -0.63 -10.96
CA HIS A 157 -17.72 -1.31 -10.89
C HIS A 157 -17.48 -1.96 -9.52
N TYR A 158 -17.85 -1.28 -8.43
CA TYR A 158 -17.75 -1.84 -7.09
C TYR A 158 -18.61 -3.09 -6.94
N GLU A 159 -19.88 -3.02 -7.33
CA GLU A 159 -20.84 -4.11 -7.26
C GLU A 159 -20.36 -5.34 -8.04
N LYS A 160 -19.73 -5.13 -9.20
CA LYS A 160 -19.22 -6.22 -10.05
C LYS A 160 -17.90 -6.82 -9.57
N ILE A 161 -16.99 -6.01 -9.04
CA ILE A 161 -15.59 -6.41 -8.81
C ILE A 161 -15.29 -6.61 -7.32
N LEU A 162 -15.69 -5.64 -6.49
CA LEU A 162 -15.30 -5.56 -5.08
C LEU A 162 -16.34 -6.22 -4.15
N TYR A 163 -17.63 -6.10 -4.46
CA TYR A 163 -18.69 -6.64 -3.61
C TYR A 163 -18.60 -8.16 -3.40
N PRO A 164 -18.37 -9.00 -4.44
CA PRO A 164 -18.20 -10.44 -4.25
C PRO A 164 -16.99 -10.78 -3.36
N TYR A 165 -15.90 -10.01 -3.51
CA TYR A 165 -14.69 -10.18 -2.71
C TYR A 165 -14.90 -9.80 -1.25
N ASN A 166 -15.61 -8.69 -0.97
CA ASN A 166 -15.92 -8.27 0.40
C ASN A 166 -16.87 -9.25 1.11
N LEU A 167 -17.81 -9.85 0.38
CA LEU A 167 -18.64 -10.94 0.92
C LEU A 167 -17.81 -12.18 1.28
N PHE A 168 -16.87 -12.57 0.42
CA PHE A 168 -15.93 -13.65 0.71
C PHE A 168 -15.07 -13.35 1.94
N GLN A 169 -14.52 -12.14 2.07
CA GLN A 169 -13.71 -11.74 3.21
C GLN A 169 -14.48 -11.65 4.54
N SER A 170 -15.76 -11.28 4.50
CA SER A 170 -16.61 -11.17 5.70
C SER A 170 -17.12 -12.53 6.22
N GLY A 171 -16.80 -13.64 5.55
CA GLY A 171 -17.22 -14.98 5.96
C GLY A 171 -18.73 -15.23 5.79
N ALA A 172 -19.44 -14.34 5.10
CA ALA A 172 -20.87 -14.48 4.85
C ALA A 172 -21.11 -15.52 3.74
N HIS A 173 -21.69 -16.68 4.09
CA HIS A 173 -22.26 -17.59 3.10
C HIS A 173 -23.42 -16.89 2.37
N LEU A 174 -23.41 -16.94 1.03
CA LEU A 174 -24.43 -16.35 0.17
C LEU A 174 -25.84 -16.91 0.50
N LEU A 175 -26.64 -16.14 1.25
CA LEU A 175 -28.09 -16.23 1.24
C LEU A 175 -28.67 -14.91 0.71
N VAL A 176 -28.40 -14.59 -0.56
CA VAL A 176 -29.10 -13.49 -1.22
C VAL A 176 -30.31 -14.03 -1.98
N ARG A 177 -31.50 -13.69 -1.47
CA ARG A 177 -32.79 -13.93 -2.11
C ARG A 177 -32.94 -12.98 -3.31
N SER A 178 -33.16 -13.58 -4.48
CA SER A 178 -33.19 -12.99 -5.82
C SER A 178 -34.11 -11.77 -6.01
N ARG A 179 -33.66 -10.82 -6.84
CA ARG A 179 -34.48 -10.18 -7.90
C ARG A 179 -33.56 -9.76 -9.06
N ASN A 180 -33.60 -10.55 -10.13
CA ASN A 180 -33.10 -10.26 -11.49
C ASN A 180 -31.70 -10.83 -11.86
N ASN A 181 -31.74 -12.06 -12.38
CA ASN A 181 -30.89 -12.61 -13.45
C ASN A 181 -29.35 -12.61 -13.27
N THR A 182 -28.85 -13.16 -12.16
CA THR A 182 -27.41 -13.43 -11.92
C THR A 182 -27.13 -14.91 -11.60
N HIS A 183 -27.78 -15.83 -12.32
CA HIS A 183 -27.74 -17.28 -12.06
C HIS A 183 -26.40 -17.99 -12.31
N ILE A 184 -25.33 -17.28 -12.72
CA ILE A 184 -24.04 -17.92 -13.03
C ILE A 184 -23.08 -17.92 -11.81
N TYR A 185 -23.23 -16.99 -10.86
CA TYR A 185 -22.25 -16.84 -9.77
C TYR A 185 -22.43 -17.81 -8.59
N ILE A 186 -23.64 -18.33 -8.37
CA ILE A 186 -23.93 -19.18 -7.20
C ILE A 186 -23.37 -20.60 -7.37
N THR A 187 -23.30 -21.11 -8.61
CA THR A 187 -22.84 -22.47 -8.88
C THR A 187 -21.34 -22.66 -8.68
N LEU A 188 -20.54 -21.60 -8.79
CA LEU A 188 -19.08 -21.67 -8.68
C LEU A 188 -18.59 -21.71 -7.23
N ILE A 189 -19.23 -20.99 -6.30
CA ILE A 189 -18.83 -20.98 -4.89
C ILE A 189 -19.17 -22.31 -4.19
N SER A 190 -20.22 -23.01 -4.61
CA SER A 190 -20.58 -24.31 -4.03
C SER A 190 -19.76 -25.49 -4.58
N ARG A 191 -19.12 -25.35 -5.75
CA ARG A 191 -18.31 -26.44 -6.34
C ARG A 191 -16.89 -26.53 -5.80
N GLY A 192 -16.42 -25.54 -5.03
CA GLY A 192 -15.09 -25.54 -4.40
C GLY A 192 -15.01 -26.25 -3.04
N ALA A 193 -16.15 -26.59 -2.41
CA ALA A 193 -16.19 -27.16 -1.06
C ALA A 193 -16.34 -28.69 -1.00
N SER A 194 -16.46 -29.37 -2.15
CA SER A 194 -16.67 -30.82 -2.20
C SER A 194 -15.64 -31.51 -3.10
N ARG A 195 -14.39 -31.62 -2.61
CA ARG A 195 -13.42 -32.65 -3.04
C ARG A 195 -12.20 -32.66 -2.11
N GLN A 196 -12.41 -33.12 -0.89
CA GLN A 196 -11.41 -33.88 -0.13
C GLN A 196 -12.14 -35.01 0.58
N HIS A 197 -12.21 -36.15 -0.09
CA HIS A 197 -12.16 -37.48 0.51
C HIS A 197 -11.14 -38.28 -0.30
#